data_AF-A0A2X1LWU1-F1
#
_entry.id   AF-A0A2X1LWU1-F1
#
_cell.length_a   1.000
_cell.length_b   1.000
_cell.length_c   1.000
_cell.angle_alpha   90.00
_cell.angle_beta   90.00
_cell.angle_gamma   90.00
#
_symmetry.space_group_name_H-M   'P 1'
#
loop_
_entity.id
_entity.type
_entity.pdbx_description
1 polymer ?
#
loop_
_entity_poly.entity_id
_entity_poly.type
_entity_poly.pdbx_seq_one_letter_code
_entity_poly.pdbx_strand_id
1 'polypeptide(L)'
;MSGHIMTTAEVAKILTSENNRQIWFKVQDSQLMKYILYKGFIGIDGISLTVGEVTPTRFCVHLIPETLERTTLGKKKLGARVNIEIDPQTQAVVDTVERVLAARENAMNQPGTEA
;
A
#
# COMPACT_ATOMS: atom_id res chain seq x y z
N MET A 1 8.22 6.64 -8.26
CA MET A 1 7.79 7.65 -7.28
C MET A 1 7.59 8.95 -8.04
N SER A 2 6.34 9.32 -8.23
CA SER A 2 5.81 10.51 -8.92
C SER A 2 5.66 11.72 -7.99
N GLY A 3 5.59 11.49 -6.67
CA GLY A 3 5.31 12.54 -5.68
C GLY A 3 3.82 12.84 -5.47
N HIS A 4 2.91 12.10 -6.10
CA HIS A 4 1.48 12.16 -5.77
C HIS A 4 1.20 11.41 -4.47
N ILE A 5 0.79 12.14 -3.43
CA ILE A 5 0.38 11.53 -2.16
C ILE A 5 -1.12 11.22 -2.24
N MET A 6 -1.47 9.94 -2.17
CA MET A 6 -2.86 9.49 -2.25
C MET A 6 -3.55 9.52 -0.89
N THR A 7 -2.81 9.24 0.18
CA THR A 7 -3.34 9.24 1.54
C THR A 7 -2.22 9.37 2.55
N THR A 8 -2.56 9.30 3.83
CA THR A 8 -1.58 9.10 4.90
C THR A 8 -1.77 7.73 5.52
N ALA A 9 -0.77 7.29 6.27
CA ALA A 9 -0.89 6.20 7.22
C ALA A 9 -0.36 6.60 8.59
N GLU A 10 -0.86 5.93 9.62
CA GLU A 10 -0.37 6.03 10.99
C GLU A 10 0.54 4.84 11.31
N VAL A 11 1.67 5.09 11.97
CA VAL A 11 2.53 4.03 12.52
C VAL A 11 1.80 3.34 13.67
N ALA A 12 1.26 2.15 13.39
CA ALA A 12 0.37 1.41 14.28
C ALA A 12 1.09 0.38 15.16
N LYS A 13 2.28 -0.09 14.74
CA LYS A 13 3.13 -1.00 15.52
C LYS A 13 4.57 -0.92 15.03
N ILE A 14 5.52 -1.07 15.95
CA ILE A 14 6.95 -1.14 15.65
C ILE A 14 7.50 -2.38 16.34
N LEU A 15 8.19 -3.23 15.58
CA LEU A 15 8.91 -4.39 16.09
C LEU A 15 10.37 -4.24 15.71
N THR A 16 11.24 -4.27 16.71
CA THR A 16 12.69 -4.13 16.52
C THR A 16 13.36 -5.46 16.86
N SER A 17 14.21 -5.92 15.96
CA SER A 17 15.12 -7.06 16.14
C SER A 17 16.56 -6.59 15.95
N GLU A 18 17.55 -7.45 16.18
CA GLU A 18 18.99 -7.07 16.16
C GLU A 18 19.40 -6.30 14.90
N ASN A 19 18.96 -6.76 13.72
CA ASN A 19 19.38 -6.20 12.43
C ASN A 19 18.21 -5.72 11.55
N ASN A 20 16.98 -5.67 12.06
CA ASN A 20 15.82 -5.31 11.26
C ASN A 20 14.77 -4.62 12.11
N ARG A 21 14.05 -3.67 11.51
CA ARG A 21 12.89 -3.03 12.12
C ARG A 21 11.69 -3.22 11.22
N GLN A 22 10.68 -3.89 11.72
CA GLN A 22 9.39 -4.03 11.06
C GLN A 22 8.46 -2.92 11.56
N ILE A 23 7.92 -2.12 10.64
CA ILE A 23 6.97 -1.06 10.96
C ILE A 23 5.64 -1.38 10.30
N TRP A 24 4.57 -1.36 11.08
CA TRP A 24 3.20 -1.54 10.62
C TRP A 24 2.51 -0.19 10.50
N PHE A 25 1.80 -0.01 9.40
CA PHE A 25 1.09 1.19 9.05
C PHE A 25 -0.40 0.89 8.92
N LYS A 26 -1.23 1.72 9.54
CA LYS A 26 -2.67 1.73 9.33
C LYS A 26 -3.00 2.86 8.38
N VAL A 27 -3.48 2.52 7.18
CA VAL A 27 -3.86 3.50 6.17
C VAL A 27 -5.14 4.23 6.62
N GLN A 28 -5.18 5.54 6.43
CA GLN A 28 -6.37 6.32 6.79
C GLN A 28 -7.56 6.03 5.86
N ASP A 29 -7.30 5.94 4.55
CA ASP A 29 -8.29 5.51 3.57
C ASP A 29 -8.17 4.00 3.30
N SER A 30 -9.10 3.22 3.86
CA SER A 30 -9.10 1.77 3.69
C SER A 30 -9.41 1.32 2.26
N GLN A 31 -10.04 2.15 1.41
CA GLN A 31 -10.32 1.79 0.02
C GLN A 31 -9.04 1.60 -0.79
N LEU A 32 -7.98 2.31 -0.40
CA LEU A 32 -6.66 2.24 -1.02
C LEU A 32 -5.88 0.96 -0.67
N MET A 33 -6.32 0.18 0.32
CA MET A 33 -5.68 -1.08 0.69
C MET A 33 -5.64 -2.10 -0.45
N LYS A 34 -6.58 -2.02 -1.41
CA LYS A 34 -6.59 -2.89 -2.60
C LYS A 34 -5.36 -2.74 -3.49
N TYR A 35 -4.64 -1.62 -3.38
CA TYR A 35 -3.41 -1.35 -4.12
C TYR A 35 -2.14 -1.73 -3.34
N ILE A 36 -2.27 -2.13 -2.07
CA ILE A 36 -1.13 -2.47 -1.22
C ILE A 36 -1.01 -3.99 -1.16
N LEU A 37 -0.18 -4.54 -2.03
CA LEU A 37 -0.06 -5.99 -2.24
C LEU A 37 1.19 -6.54 -1.55
N TYR A 38 1.11 -7.76 -1.00
CA TYR A 38 2.27 -8.48 -0.46
C TYR A 38 3.38 -8.59 -1.51
N LYS A 39 4.62 -8.21 -1.15
CA LYS A 39 5.79 -8.09 -2.06
C LYS A 39 5.65 -7.04 -3.17
N GLY A 40 4.61 -6.20 -3.14
CA GLY A 40 4.49 -5.03 -4.00
C GLY A 40 5.39 -3.87 -3.53
N PHE A 41 5.31 -2.75 -4.24
CA PHE A 41 6.04 -1.53 -3.90
C PHE A 41 5.10 -0.46 -3.34
N ILE A 42 5.60 0.31 -2.39
CA ILE A 42 4.88 1.44 -1.82
C ILE A 42 5.84 2.58 -1.48
N GLY A 43 5.35 3.80 -1.63
CA GLY A 43 6.02 5.00 -1.20
C GLY A 43 5.61 5.43 0.19
N ILE A 44 6.59 5.61 1.09
CA ILE A 44 6.36 6.14 2.45
C ILE A 44 7.25 7.35 2.68
N ASP A 45 6.68 8.53 2.87
CA ASP A 45 7.43 9.80 2.97
C ASP A 45 8.48 9.97 1.84
N GLY A 46 8.14 9.51 0.62
CA GLY A 46 9.02 9.56 -0.56
C GLY A 46 10.05 8.42 -0.66
N ILE A 47 10.08 7.49 0.29
CA ILE A 47 10.99 6.34 0.31
C ILE A 47 10.29 5.15 -0.34
N SER A 48 10.90 4.59 -1.39
CA SER A 48 10.39 3.38 -2.03
C SER A 48 10.74 2.16 -1.20
N LEU A 49 9.73 1.38 -0.81
CA LEU A 49 9.88 0.20 0.03
C LEU A 49 9.07 -0.96 -0.53
N THR A 50 9.53 -2.17 -0.22
CA THR A 50 8.78 -3.39 -0.49
C THR A 50 7.79 -3.65 0.64
N VAL A 51 6.54 -3.87 0.27
CA VAL A 51 5.47 -4.23 1.20
C VAL A 51 5.72 -5.64 1.72
N GLY A 52 5.78 -5.75 3.05
CA GLY A 52 5.79 -7.02 3.76
C GLY A 52 4.37 -7.57 3.89
N GLU A 53 4.01 -8.04 5.09
CA GLU A 53 2.68 -8.56 5.37
C GLU A 53 1.59 -7.50 5.17
N VAL A 54 0.42 -7.96 4.71
CA VAL A 54 -0.78 -7.15 4.51
C VAL A 54 -1.95 -7.81 5.24
N THR A 55 -2.75 -6.99 5.89
CA THR A 55 -4.02 -7.34 6.53
C THR A 55 -5.11 -6.45 5.94
N PRO A 56 -6.41 -6.69 6.23
CA PRO A 56 -7.49 -5.86 5.66
C PRO A 56 -7.39 -4.35 5.94
N THR A 57 -6.66 -3.92 6.99
CA THR A 57 -6.58 -2.50 7.39
C THR A 57 -5.16 -1.98 7.61
N ARG A 58 -4.15 -2.84 7.50
CA ARG A 58 -2.75 -2.50 7.79
C ARG A 58 -1.80 -3.25 6.88
N PHE A 59 -0.62 -2.71 6.68
CA PHE A 59 0.49 -3.38 6.05
C PHE A 59 1.76 -3.12 6.83
N CYS A 60 2.83 -3.89 6.58
CA CYS A 60 4.13 -3.62 7.16
C CYS A 60 5.22 -3.46 6.11
N VAL A 61 6.36 -2.92 6.54
CA VAL A 61 7.63 -2.93 5.79
C VAL A 61 8.74 -3.43 6.70
N HIS A 62 9.78 -4.01 6.10
CA HIS A 62 11.00 -4.42 6.80
C HIS A 62 12.11 -3.44 6.45
N LEU A 63 12.76 -2.87 7.46
CA LEU A 63 13.80 -1.86 7.30
C LEU A 63 15.13 -2.41 7.79
N ILE A 64 16.08 -2.52 6.85
CA ILE A 64 17.48 -2.81 7.15
C ILE A 64 18.17 -1.61 7.82
N PRO A 65 19.31 -1.80 8.50
CA PRO A 65 20.00 -0.73 9.23
C PRO A 65 20.33 0.48 8.36
N GLU A 66 20.82 0.26 7.13
CA GLU A 66 21.13 1.36 6.21
C GLU A 66 19.91 2.24 5.91
N THR A 67 18.73 1.65 5.68
CA THR A 67 17.50 2.41 5.44
C THR A 67 17.06 3.19 6.68
N LEU A 68 17.26 2.63 7.88
CA LEU A 68 16.94 3.32 9.14
C LEU A 68 17.84 4.53 9.37
N GLU A 69 19.14 4.41 9.05
CA GLU A 69 20.12 5.47 9.21
C GLU A 69 19.96 6.59 8.19
N ARG A 70 19.65 6.24 6.94
CA ARG A 70 19.60 7.20 5.82
C ARG A 70 18.25 7.89 5.63
N THR A 71 17.20 7.47 6.35
CA THR A 71 15.84 7.99 6.15
C THR A 71 15.19 8.50 7.43
N THR A 72 14.08 9.24 7.28
CA THR A 72 13.30 9.75 8.41
C THR A 72 12.56 8.65 9.16
N LEU A 73 12.41 7.45 8.58
CA LEU A 73 11.68 6.33 9.18
C LEU A 73 12.33 5.81 10.45
N GLY A 74 13.67 5.89 10.56
CA GLY A 74 14.38 5.52 11.79
C GLY A 74 13.93 6.31 13.02
N LYS A 75 13.47 7.56 12.82
CA LYS A 75 13.06 8.48 13.89
C LYS A 75 11.55 8.45 14.16
N LYS A 76 10.75 7.76 13.34
CA LYS A 76 9.30 7.68 13.52
C LYS A 76 8.96 6.87 14.77
N LYS A 77 7.92 7.33 15.47
CA LYS A 77 7.38 6.74 16.70
C LYS A 77 5.97 6.22 16.44
N LEU A 78 5.45 5.42 17.37
CA LEU A 78 4.06 4.99 17.36
C LEU A 78 3.12 6.21 17.27
N GLY A 79 2.06 6.13 16.47
CA GLY A 79 1.11 7.22 16.23
C GLY A 79 1.58 8.29 15.24
N ALA A 80 2.84 8.25 14.79
CA ALA A 80 3.32 9.21 13.80
C ALA A 80 2.61 9.01 12.45
N ARG A 81 2.30 10.10 11.75
CA ARG A 81 1.78 10.07 10.39
C ARG A 81 2.91 10.06 9.36
N VAL A 82 2.64 9.38 8.25
CA VAL A 82 3.47 9.30 7.05
C VAL A 82 2.61 9.50 5.81
N ASN A 83 3.19 10.09 4.78
CA ASN A 83 2.57 10.21 3.46
C ASN A 83 2.70 8.87 2.73
N ILE A 84 1.62 8.46 2.07
CA ILE A 84 1.57 7.23 1.29
C ILE A 84 1.39 7.57 -0.19
N GLU A 85 2.29 7.02 -0.99
CA GLU A 85 2.22 7.00 -2.44
C GLU A 85 2.06 5.54 -2.89
N ILE A 86 1.03 5.27 -3.70
CA ILE A 86 0.79 3.97 -4.30
C ILE A 86 1.62 3.86 -5.58
N ASP A 87 2.17 2.67 -5.83
CA ASP A 87 2.84 2.38 -7.09
C ASP A 87 1.87 2.51 -8.28
N PRO A 88 2.12 3.41 -9.24
CA PRO A 88 1.21 3.64 -10.37
C PRO A 88 1.00 2.40 -11.24
N GLN A 89 1.99 1.50 -11.32
CA GLN A 89 1.83 0.26 -12.08
C GLN A 89 0.83 -0.66 -11.39
N THR A 90 0.95 -0.83 -10.08
CA THR A 90 0.00 -1.60 -9.27
C THR A 90 -1.41 -1.02 -9.39
N GLN A 91 -1.56 0.30 -9.31
CA GLN A 91 -2.85 0.96 -9.48
C GLN A 91 -3.46 0.67 -10.87
N ALA A 92 -2.69 0.88 -11.94
CA ALA A 92 -3.16 0.65 -13.31
C ALA A 92 -3.58 -0.81 -13.54
N VAL A 93 -2.86 -1.78 -12.97
CA VAL A 93 -3.19 -3.20 -13.04
C VAL A 93 -4.50 -3.50 -12.30
N VAL A 94 -4.62 -3.08 -11.04
CA VAL A 94 -5.81 -3.33 -10.21
C VAL A 94 -7.06 -2.69 -10.84
N ASP A 95 -6.98 -1.42 -11.21
CA ASP A 95 -8.11 -0.70 -11.82
C ASP A 95 -8.53 -1.32 -13.16
N THR A 96 -7.56 -1.80 -13.95
CA THR A 96 -7.85 -2.49 -15.22
C THR A 96 -8.55 -3.81 -14.98
N VAL A 97 -8.10 -4.61 -14.02
CA VAL A 97 -8.74 -5.89 -13.68
C VAL A 97 -10.17 -5.67 -13.18
N GLU A 98 -10.38 -4.74 -12.24
CA GLU A 98 -11.71 -4.41 -11.73
C GLU A 98 -12.67 -4.00 -12.86
N ARG A 99 -12.20 -3.11 -13.76
CA ARG A 99 -12.99 -2.67 -14.92
C ARG A 99 -13.35 -3.82 -15.86
N VAL A 100 -12.41 -4.72 -16.15
CA VAL A 100 -12.65 -5.88 -17.02
C VAL A 100 -13.63 -6.86 -16.39
N LEU A 101 -13.52 -7.10 -15.08
CA LEU A 101 -14.46 -7.96 -14.35
C LEU A 101 -15.87 -7.36 -14.33
N ALA A 102 -16.01 -6.07 -14.01
CA ALA A 102 -17.30 -5.39 -14.04
C ALA A 102 -17.95 -5.42 -15.43
N ALA A 103 -17.17 -5.24 -16.51
CA ALA A 103 -17.68 -5.33 -17.87
C ALA A 103 -18.19 -6.74 -18.21
N ARG A 104 -17.50 -7.79 -17.74
CA ARG A 104 -17.90 -9.19 -17.94
C ARG A 104 -19.18 -9.52 -17.17
N GLU A 105 -19.28 -9.10 -15.91
CA GLU A 105 -20.48 -9.29 -15.10
C GLU A 105 -21.70 -8.61 -15.73
N ASN A 106 -21.53 -7.38 -16.21
CA ASN A 106 -22.61 -6.66 -16.90
C ASN A 106 -23.07 -7.36 -18.19
N ALA A 107 -22.13 -7.91 -18.97
CA ALA A 107 -22.46 -8.67 -20.18
C ALA A 107 -23.18 -10.00 -19.87
N MET A 108 -22.84 -10.66 -18.75
CA MET A 108 -23.53 -11.88 -18.31
C MET A 108 -24.92 -11.62 -17.74
N ASN A 109 -25.11 -10.47 -17.11
CA ASN A 109 -26.37 -10.07 -16.46
C ASN A 109 -27.39 -9.40 -17.41
N GLN A 110 -27.06 -9.26 -18.70
CA GLN A 110 -28.00 -8.85 -19.75
C GLN A 110 -28.39 -10.08 -20.60
N PRO A 111 -29.37 -10.91 -20.17
CA PRO A 111 -29.91 -11.93 -21.04
C PRO A 111 -30.68 -11.26 -22.19
N GLY A 112 -30.26 -11.57 -23.42
CA GLY A 112 -30.90 -11.26 -24.71
C GLY A 112 -32.07 -10.27 -24.70
N THR A 113 -31.79 -9.00 -24.98
CA THR A 113 -32.77 -8.11 -25.63
C THR A 113 -32.56 -8.21 -27.13
N GLU A 114 -32.89 -9.36 -27.73
CA GLU A 114 -33.11 -9.46 -29.16
C GLU A 114 -34.44 -10.15 -29.40
N ALA A 115 -35.28 -9.44 -30.16
CA ALA A 115 -36.65 -9.73 -30.54
C ALA A 115 -36.72 -10.75 -31.69
#